data_AF-A0A7V3C6F2-F1
#
_entry.id   AF-A0A7V3C6F2-F1
#
_cell.length_a   1.000
_cell.length_b   1.000
_cell.length_c   1.000
_cell.angle_alpha   90.00
_cell.angle_beta   90.00
_cell.angle_gamma   90.00
#
_symmetry.space_group_name_H-M   'P 1'
#
loop_
_entity.id
_entity.type
_entity.pdbx_description
1 polymer ?
#
loop_
_entity_poly.entity_id
_entity_poly.type
_entity_poly.pdbx_seq_one_letter_code
_entity_poly.pdbx_strand_id
1 'polypeptide(L)'
;RQGWLAFHRLDWGERALAMQYGFLYGNRFHLLQEGYEPEFAGLRPGLALRAWLMRRWIESGVQEYDFLAGAAPYKLEWGAKIKQAVLLRLAVKRAAAMAFIQTPQVQENFKATLRPFVPKALGDWRRKRRERLAQVEPEAQQSSNGTGTAWTRRAAAALYAATPLGALGRRLASRYELAPGRGLRRRKSPRCQILHYHHVNDDADPFFPAVSVELFRSQMQHVARKFSVVSLDELASGEAWRKSDFCVAITFDDGYRDNFSSAFPVLKEMGLPATVFLATSHIGSDELTWYDKVFLAFKLTTQTQLTLEPAGVIRAPLETLAARLQTLSRVVLALRAMDETRRQQTTAELFRALRMPAKLHLPNFMLDWDEVREMSRHGIQFGAHTQTHPVLAGLSRERLDAEITGSKRVIEEKLQVLVRHFAFPFGSRNDFDRMAKQAVEEAGFETAATTIWGYNSPHEDRFELKRFTPWESDPRLFALKLDWYRLRGIAGETAMDASLRG
;
A
#
# COMPACT_ATOMS: atom_id res chain seq x y z
N ARG A 1 44.78 -40.69 -2.64
CA ARG A 1 43.50 -40.62 -1.89
C ARG A 1 42.42 -40.20 -2.88
N GLN A 2 41.51 -41.11 -3.24
CA GLN A 2 40.34 -40.87 -4.08
C GLN A 2 39.31 -40.01 -3.32
N GLY A 3 38.52 -39.18 -4.01
CA GLY A 3 37.32 -38.55 -3.44
C GLY A 3 37.26 -37.03 -3.42
N TRP A 4 38.15 -36.30 -4.10
CA TRP A 4 38.05 -34.83 -4.14
C TRP A 4 36.90 -34.36 -5.01
N LEU A 5 36.57 -35.08 -6.08
CA LEU A 5 35.51 -34.71 -7.01
C LEU A 5 34.12 -35.12 -6.48
N ALA A 6 33.17 -34.19 -6.45
CA ALA A 6 31.82 -34.43 -5.97
C ALA A 6 30.77 -34.05 -7.01
N PHE A 7 29.90 -35.01 -7.30
CA PHE A 7 28.72 -34.82 -8.15
C PHE A 7 27.48 -34.98 -7.29
N HIS A 8 26.60 -33.99 -7.38
CA HIS A 8 25.36 -33.97 -6.63
C HIS A 8 24.19 -33.80 -7.58
N ARG A 9 23.14 -34.56 -7.31
CA ARG A 9 21.92 -34.56 -8.12
C ARG A 9 20.73 -34.43 -7.20
N LEU A 10 19.82 -33.52 -7.53
CA LEU A 10 18.52 -33.39 -6.88
C LEU A 10 17.48 -34.09 -7.75
N ASP A 11 16.95 -35.21 -7.27
CA ASP A 11 15.97 -36.01 -8.01
C ASP A 11 14.54 -35.77 -7.49
N TRP A 12 13.57 -35.84 -8.40
CA TRP A 12 12.15 -35.93 -8.09
C TRP A 12 11.55 -37.13 -8.82
N GLY A 13 11.29 -38.21 -8.08
CA GLY A 13 11.01 -39.51 -8.70
C GLY A 13 12.21 -39.96 -9.52
N GLU A 14 11.99 -40.23 -10.81
CA GLU A 14 13.03 -40.65 -11.76
C GLU A 14 13.70 -39.48 -12.51
N ARG A 15 13.22 -38.23 -12.33
CA ARG A 15 13.74 -37.06 -13.06
C ARG A 15 14.76 -36.28 -12.22
N ALA A 16 15.88 -35.93 -12.84
CA ALA A 16 16.87 -35.02 -12.25
C ALA A 16 16.42 -33.57 -12.42
N LEU A 17 16.22 -32.85 -11.31
CA LEU A 17 15.79 -31.44 -11.31
C LEU A 17 16.97 -30.47 -11.33
N ALA A 18 18.06 -30.83 -10.67
CA ALA A 18 19.28 -30.04 -10.63
C ALA A 18 20.51 -30.91 -10.45
N MET A 19 21.64 -30.44 -10.97
CA MET A 19 22.94 -31.07 -10.83
C MET A 19 23.96 -30.03 -10.40
N GLN A 20 24.90 -30.47 -9.57
CA GLN A 20 26.01 -29.65 -9.11
C GLN A 20 27.29 -30.47 -9.16
N TYR A 21 28.35 -29.85 -9.66
CA TYR A 21 29.66 -30.44 -9.82
C TYR A 21 30.71 -29.54 -9.20
N GLY A 22 31.59 -30.12 -8.39
CA GLY A 22 32.66 -29.40 -7.72
C GLY A 22 33.68 -30.34 -7.10
N PHE A 23 34.60 -29.80 -6.32
CA PHE A 23 35.56 -30.60 -5.59
C PHE A 23 35.84 -30.07 -4.18
N LEU A 24 36.14 -30.98 -3.27
CA LEU A 24 36.53 -30.69 -1.90
C LEU A 24 38.06 -30.72 -1.78
N TYR A 25 38.64 -29.63 -1.27
CA TYR A 25 40.06 -29.52 -0.97
C TYR A 25 40.26 -28.86 0.40
N GLY A 26 40.87 -29.60 1.34
CA GLY A 26 40.95 -29.15 2.73
C GLY A 26 39.56 -29.00 3.37
N ASN A 27 39.33 -27.87 4.04
CA ASN A 27 38.03 -27.48 4.63
C ASN A 27 37.19 -26.61 3.69
N ARG A 28 37.46 -26.65 2.38
CA ARG A 28 36.81 -25.81 1.37
C ARG A 28 36.19 -26.65 0.26
N PHE A 29 34.93 -26.35 -0.08
CA PHE A 29 34.27 -26.90 -1.25
C PHE A 29 34.29 -25.88 -2.40
N HIS A 30 34.81 -26.27 -3.55
CA HIS A 30 34.87 -25.46 -4.77
C HIS A 30 33.78 -25.88 -5.75
N LEU A 31 32.79 -25.01 -5.96
CA LEU A 31 31.77 -25.18 -6.99
C LEU A 31 32.34 -24.83 -8.37
N LEU A 32 32.33 -25.79 -9.29
CA LEU A 32 32.74 -25.59 -10.68
C LEU A 32 31.56 -25.25 -11.58
N GLN A 33 30.52 -26.08 -11.54
CA GLN A 33 29.37 -25.92 -12.42
C GLN A 33 28.09 -26.42 -11.73
N GLU A 34 26.98 -25.78 -12.09
CA GLU A 34 25.64 -26.23 -11.72
C GLU A 34 24.71 -26.07 -12.92
N GLY A 35 23.65 -26.88 -12.92
CA GLY A 35 22.61 -26.84 -13.93
C GLY A 35 21.29 -27.30 -13.35
N TYR A 36 20.20 -26.99 -14.04
CA TYR A 36 18.87 -27.43 -13.67
C TYR A 36 18.01 -27.65 -14.90
N GLU A 37 16.95 -28.43 -14.74
CA GLU A 37 15.96 -28.68 -15.78
C GLU A 37 15.11 -27.41 -16.02
N PRO A 38 15.17 -26.77 -17.20
CA PRO A 38 14.52 -25.49 -17.46
C PRO A 38 13.00 -25.49 -17.23
N GLU A 39 12.33 -26.63 -17.43
CA GLU A 39 10.90 -26.80 -17.17
C GLU A 39 10.54 -26.45 -15.70
N PHE A 40 11.49 -26.59 -14.78
CA PHE A 40 11.32 -26.33 -13.35
C PHE A 40 12.01 -25.04 -12.88
N ALA A 41 12.44 -24.15 -13.78
CA ALA A 41 13.13 -22.90 -13.44
C ALA A 41 12.39 -22.08 -12.36
N GLY A 42 11.05 -22.05 -12.43
CA GLY A 42 10.20 -21.36 -11.46
C GLY A 42 10.30 -21.87 -10.01
N LEU A 43 10.72 -23.13 -9.82
CA LEU A 43 10.94 -23.75 -8.51
C LEU A 43 12.37 -23.52 -7.97
N ARG A 44 13.26 -22.95 -8.78
CA ARG A 44 14.67 -22.69 -8.46
C ARG A 44 15.41 -23.92 -7.88
N PRO A 45 15.33 -25.09 -8.52
CA PRO A 45 15.87 -26.35 -7.97
C PRO A 45 17.39 -26.33 -7.76
N GLY A 46 18.14 -25.57 -8.57
CA GLY A 46 19.58 -25.38 -8.36
C GLY A 46 19.90 -24.71 -7.01
N LEU A 47 19.11 -23.70 -6.62
CA LEU A 47 19.27 -23.04 -5.32
C LEU A 47 18.93 -24.00 -4.16
N ALA A 48 17.91 -24.83 -4.33
CA ALA A 48 17.52 -25.83 -3.33
C ALA A 48 18.60 -26.89 -3.14
N LEU A 49 19.15 -27.43 -4.23
CA LEU A 49 20.28 -28.37 -4.18
C LEU A 49 21.48 -27.73 -3.48
N ARG A 50 21.84 -26.50 -3.85
CA ARG A 50 22.97 -25.79 -3.25
C ARG A 50 22.80 -25.58 -1.75
N ALA A 51 21.63 -25.12 -1.31
CA ALA A 51 21.33 -24.93 0.11
C ALA A 51 21.45 -26.23 0.91
N TRP A 52 20.98 -27.35 0.33
CA TRP A 52 21.08 -28.66 0.96
C TRP A 52 22.54 -29.13 1.07
N LEU A 53 23.34 -28.93 0.03
CA LEU A 53 24.75 -29.29 0.01
C LEU A 53 25.57 -28.45 0.99
N MET A 54 25.33 -27.13 1.04
CA MET A 54 25.96 -26.25 2.03
C MET A 54 25.73 -26.73 3.45
N ARG A 55 24.49 -27.11 3.78
CA ARG A 55 24.17 -27.68 5.08
C ARG A 55 24.95 -28.97 5.34
N ARG A 56 24.97 -29.90 4.39
CA ARG A 56 25.69 -31.17 4.50
C ARG A 56 27.20 -30.96 4.68
N TRP A 57 27.76 -29.97 3.99
CA TRP A 57 29.17 -29.62 4.07
C TRP A 57 29.56 -28.97 5.39
N ILE A 58 28.71 -28.09 5.93
CA ILE A 58 28.88 -27.56 7.28
C ILE A 58 28.86 -28.71 8.30
N GLU A 59 27.89 -29.63 8.17
CA GLU A 59 27.79 -30.81 9.04
C GLU A 59 29.02 -31.73 8.94
N SER A 60 29.70 -31.77 7.79
CA SER A 60 30.92 -32.54 7.57
C SER A 60 32.22 -31.77 7.86
N GLY A 61 32.16 -30.58 8.46
CA GLY A 61 33.33 -29.79 8.86
C GLY A 61 33.96 -28.91 7.78
N VAL A 62 33.28 -28.69 6.65
CA VAL A 62 33.69 -27.71 5.63
C VAL A 62 33.38 -26.31 6.16
N GLN A 63 34.39 -25.45 6.15
CA GLN A 63 34.31 -24.08 6.68
C GLN A 63 34.11 -23.05 5.57
N GLU A 64 34.51 -23.36 4.34
CA GLU A 64 34.40 -22.44 3.21
C GLU A 64 33.68 -23.10 2.02
N TYR A 65 32.75 -22.35 1.42
CA TYR A 65 32.08 -22.75 0.19
C TYR A 65 32.36 -21.69 -0.88
N ASP A 66 33.16 -22.08 -1.86
CA ASP A 66 33.62 -21.22 -2.94
C ASP A 66 32.73 -21.38 -4.16
N PHE A 67 32.05 -20.29 -4.52
CA PHE A 67 31.13 -20.23 -5.65
C PHE A 67 31.84 -19.97 -7.00
N LEU A 68 33.14 -19.70 -7.00
CA LEU A 68 33.83 -18.97 -8.06
C LEU A 68 34.98 -19.73 -8.72
N ALA A 69 35.08 -21.05 -8.62
CA ALA A 69 36.20 -21.78 -9.22
C ALA A 69 36.20 -21.66 -10.77
N GLY A 70 36.92 -20.66 -11.29
CA GLY A 70 37.11 -20.36 -12.71
C GLY A 70 37.71 -18.97 -12.96
N ALA A 71 38.68 -18.87 -13.88
CA ALA A 71 39.52 -17.69 -14.14
C ALA A 71 38.86 -16.60 -15.02
N ALA A 72 37.55 -16.36 -14.90
CA ALA A 72 36.86 -15.35 -15.70
C ALA A 72 36.93 -13.95 -15.02
N PRO A 73 37.30 -12.86 -15.74
CA PRO A 73 37.56 -11.55 -15.14
C PRO A 73 36.40 -10.98 -14.30
N TYR A 74 35.15 -11.16 -14.75
CA TYR A 74 33.96 -10.68 -14.03
C TYR A 74 33.71 -11.34 -12.67
N LYS A 75 34.40 -12.46 -12.38
CA LYS A 75 34.30 -13.18 -11.11
C LYS A 75 35.22 -12.61 -10.01
N LEU A 76 36.21 -11.79 -10.37
CA LEU A 76 37.14 -11.14 -9.42
C LEU A 76 36.56 -9.89 -8.76
N GLU A 77 35.52 -9.27 -9.35
CA GLU A 77 34.87 -8.08 -8.78
C GLU A 77 33.89 -8.41 -7.64
N TRP A 78 33.44 -9.67 -7.55
CA TRP A 78 32.53 -10.17 -6.52
C TRP A 78 33.31 -10.69 -5.29
N GLY A 79 34.02 -9.82 -4.56
CA GLY A 79 34.84 -10.33 -3.45
C GLY A 79 35.39 -9.39 -2.38
N ALA A 80 35.19 -8.07 -2.43
CA ALA A 80 35.89 -7.18 -1.50
C ALA A 80 35.21 -6.96 -0.13
N LYS A 81 33.97 -7.45 0.08
CA LYS A 81 33.26 -7.28 1.37
C LYS A 81 32.68 -8.60 1.87
N ILE A 82 33.26 -9.11 2.96
CA ILE A 82 32.70 -10.18 3.77
C ILE A 82 31.31 -9.72 4.25
N LYS A 83 30.25 -10.45 3.88
CA LYS A 83 28.88 -10.23 4.36
C LYS A 83 28.54 -11.31 5.39
N GLN A 84 27.97 -10.92 6.52
CA GLN A 84 27.49 -11.88 7.52
C GLN A 84 26.31 -12.71 6.97
N ALA A 85 26.26 -13.97 7.39
CA ALA A 85 25.51 -15.07 6.80
C ALA A 85 24.00 -14.82 6.58
N VAL A 86 23.45 -15.45 5.54
CA VAL A 86 22.01 -15.52 5.26
C VAL A 86 21.40 -16.72 5.99
N LEU A 87 20.34 -16.52 6.77
CA LEU A 87 19.59 -17.62 7.38
C LEU A 87 18.73 -18.33 6.32
N LEU A 88 19.15 -19.51 5.88
CA LEU A 88 18.36 -20.38 4.99
C LEU A 88 17.40 -21.23 5.83
N ARG A 89 16.09 -20.94 5.77
CA ARG A 89 15.04 -21.75 6.41
C ARG A 89 14.45 -22.73 5.40
N LEU A 90 14.77 -24.02 5.56
CA LEU A 90 14.10 -25.10 4.83
C LEU A 90 12.73 -25.38 5.50
N ALA A 91 11.67 -25.53 4.72
CA ALA A 91 10.33 -25.75 5.24
C ALA A 91 10.24 -27.11 5.96
N VAL A 92 10.09 -27.09 7.28
CA VAL A 92 10.14 -28.30 8.13
C VAL A 92 8.79 -29.01 8.27
N LYS A 93 7.69 -28.47 7.72
CA LYS A 93 6.32 -28.99 7.92
C LYS A 93 5.62 -29.30 6.59
N ARG A 94 5.11 -30.54 6.46
CA ARG A 94 4.42 -31.08 5.26
C ARG A 94 3.29 -30.19 4.73
N ALA A 95 2.47 -29.60 5.60
CA ALA A 95 1.35 -28.75 5.16
C ALA A 95 1.80 -27.41 4.55
N ALA A 96 2.88 -26.81 5.09
CA ALA A 96 3.47 -25.60 4.53
C ALA A 96 4.18 -25.90 3.20
N ALA A 97 4.82 -27.05 3.08
CA ALA A 97 5.43 -27.51 1.82
C ALA A 97 4.37 -27.81 0.74
N MET A 98 3.25 -28.46 1.10
CA MET A 98 2.12 -28.72 0.19
C MET A 98 1.47 -27.44 -0.35
N ALA A 99 1.39 -26.37 0.45
CA ALA A 99 0.91 -25.07 -0.01
C ALA A 99 1.91 -24.35 -0.94
N PHE A 100 3.18 -24.77 -0.94
CA PHE A 100 4.27 -24.18 -1.73
C PHE A 100 4.53 -24.90 -3.05
N ILE A 101 4.15 -26.18 -3.18
CA ILE A 101 4.33 -26.96 -4.41
C ILE A 101 3.23 -26.55 -5.42
N GLN A 102 3.53 -25.60 -6.29
CA GLN A 102 2.81 -25.44 -7.54
C GLN A 102 3.31 -26.48 -8.54
N THR A 103 2.63 -27.61 -8.65
CA THR A 103 2.72 -28.44 -9.85
C THR A 103 1.41 -28.32 -10.65
N PRO A 104 1.47 -28.24 -11.99
CA PRO A 104 0.28 -28.28 -12.84
C PRO A 104 -0.67 -29.45 -12.50
N GLN A 105 -0.13 -30.61 -12.10
CA GLN A 105 -0.91 -31.77 -11.65
C GLN A 105 -1.77 -31.52 -10.39
N VAL A 106 -1.33 -30.73 -9.40
CA VAL A 106 -2.15 -30.47 -8.20
C VAL A 106 -3.35 -29.60 -8.52
N GLN A 107 -3.20 -28.65 -9.45
CA GLN A 107 -4.34 -27.89 -9.97
C GLN A 107 -5.30 -28.76 -10.78
N GLU A 108 -4.80 -29.65 -11.63
CA GLU A 108 -5.60 -30.60 -12.42
C GLU A 108 -6.37 -31.56 -11.51
N ASN A 109 -5.71 -32.17 -10.53
CA ASN A 109 -6.32 -33.12 -9.60
C ASN A 109 -7.35 -32.44 -8.70
N PHE A 110 -7.06 -31.23 -8.18
CA PHE A 110 -8.04 -30.47 -7.40
C PHE A 110 -9.24 -30.00 -8.25
N LYS A 111 -9.02 -29.67 -9.53
CA LYS A 111 -10.10 -29.37 -10.50
C LYS A 111 -10.93 -30.62 -10.83
N ALA A 112 -10.31 -31.80 -10.92
CA ALA A 112 -10.99 -33.07 -11.18
C ALA A 112 -11.88 -33.49 -9.99
N THR A 113 -11.40 -33.34 -8.76
CA THR A 113 -12.14 -33.67 -7.54
C THR A 113 -13.35 -32.75 -7.31
N LEU A 114 -13.30 -31.49 -7.77
CA LEU A 114 -14.40 -30.53 -7.63
C LEU A 114 -15.38 -30.51 -8.81
N ARG A 115 -15.06 -31.19 -9.92
CA ARG A 115 -15.87 -31.25 -11.15
C ARG A 115 -17.31 -31.79 -10.93
N PRO A 116 -17.59 -32.73 -10.01
CA PRO A 116 -18.95 -33.18 -9.71
C PRO A 116 -19.81 -32.15 -8.97
N PHE A 117 -19.20 -31.16 -8.32
CA PHE A 117 -19.88 -30.22 -7.41
C PHE A 117 -20.16 -28.85 -8.03
N VAL A 118 -19.84 -28.64 -9.32
CA VAL A 118 -20.03 -27.37 -10.01
C VAL A 118 -21.17 -27.48 -11.03
N PRO A 119 -22.28 -26.72 -10.87
CA PRO A 119 -23.39 -26.72 -11.82
C PRO A 119 -22.95 -26.35 -13.25
N LYS A 120 -23.45 -27.06 -14.27
CA LYS A 120 -23.07 -26.90 -15.70
C LYS A 120 -23.05 -25.44 -16.19
N ALA A 121 -24.02 -24.62 -15.77
CA ALA A 121 -24.11 -23.20 -16.13
C ALA A 121 -22.89 -22.36 -15.70
N LEU A 122 -22.23 -22.73 -14.60
CA LEU A 122 -21.01 -22.07 -14.12
C LEU A 122 -19.78 -22.48 -14.94
N GLY A 123 -19.78 -23.68 -15.52
CA GLY A 123 -18.75 -24.19 -16.42
C GLY A 123 -18.72 -23.42 -17.73
N ASP A 124 -19.90 -23.16 -18.31
CA ASP A 124 -20.05 -22.39 -19.55
C ASP A 124 -19.69 -20.92 -19.39
N TRP A 125 -20.06 -20.31 -18.27
CA TRP A 125 -19.66 -18.93 -17.95
C TRP A 125 -18.13 -18.79 -17.79
N ARG A 126 -17.48 -19.76 -17.13
CA ARG A 126 -16.02 -19.78 -16.94
C ARG A 126 -15.25 -20.01 -18.24
N ARG A 127 -15.82 -20.73 -19.20
CA ARG A 127 -15.25 -20.93 -20.53
C ARG A 127 -15.27 -19.61 -21.31
N LYS A 128 -16.43 -18.95 -21.40
CA LYS A 128 -16.58 -17.63 -22.04
C LYS A 128 -15.68 -16.55 -21.43
N ARG A 129 -15.47 -16.58 -20.11
CA ARG A 129 -14.56 -15.64 -19.43
C ARG A 129 -13.08 -15.92 -19.70
N ARG A 130 -12.69 -17.19 -19.86
CA ARG A 130 -11.30 -17.57 -20.21
C ARG A 130 -10.95 -17.19 -21.64
N GLU A 131 -11.90 -17.36 -22.56
CA GLU A 131 -11.75 -16.92 -23.96
C GLU A 131 -11.56 -15.40 -24.04
N ARG A 132 -12.24 -14.61 -23.18
CA ARG A 132 -12.01 -13.16 -23.05
C ARG A 132 -10.66 -12.78 -22.41
N LEU A 133 -10.18 -13.56 -21.44
CA LEU A 133 -8.92 -13.28 -20.73
C LEU A 133 -7.67 -13.74 -21.51
N ALA A 134 -7.82 -14.66 -22.47
CA ALA A 134 -6.74 -15.09 -23.35
C ALA A 134 -6.41 -14.09 -24.47
N GLN A 135 -7.22 -13.03 -24.63
CA GLN A 135 -7.02 -11.95 -25.61
C GLN A 135 -6.27 -10.73 -25.02
N VAL A 136 -5.82 -10.79 -23.77
CA VAL A 136 -5.07 -9.71 -23.11
C VAL A 136 -3.65 -10.20 -22.84
N GLU A 137 -2.66 -9.61 -23.53
CA GLU A 137 -1.25 -9.98 -23.37
C GLU A 137 -0.71 -9.63 -21.96
N PRO A 138 0.23 -10.43 -21.41
CA PRO A 138 0.81 -10.17 -20.10
C PRO A 138 2.18 -9.48 -20.21
N GLU A 139 2.21 -8.15 -20.16
CA GLU A 139 3.41 -7.39 -19.80
C GLU A 139 3.25 -6.76 -18.41
N ALA A 140 3.90 -7.36 -17.41
CA ALA A 140 4.33 -6.68 -16.17
C ALA A 140 5.04 -7.70 -15.26
N GLN A 141 6.26 -8.10 -15.63
CA GLN A 141 7.18 -8.75 -14.72
C GLN A 141 8.48 -7.96 -14.64
N GLN A 142 8.46 -6.84 -13.91
CA GLN A 142 9.66 -6.28 -13.29
C GLN A 142 9.29 -5.36 -12.11
N SER A 143 9.23 -5.94 -10.91
CA SER A 143 9.84 -5.40 -9.69
C SER A 143 9.30 -6.15 -8.46
N SER A 144 10.19 -6.78 -7.70
CA SER A 144 10.15 -6.80 -6.23
C SER A 144 11.32 -7.61 -5.68
N ASN A 145 12.35 -6.91 -5.21
CA ASN A 145 13.25 -7.43 -4.18
C ASN A 145 12.45 -7.47 -2.86
N GLY A 146 11.97 -8.65 -2.48
CA GLY A 146 11.19 -8.90 -1.25
C GLY A 146 10.86 -10.39 -1.10
N THR A 147 11.87 -11.21 -0.82
CA THR A 147 11.95 -12.61 -1.32
C THR A 147 11.31 -13.70 -0.45
N GLY A 148 10.29 -13.43 0.38
CA GLY A 148 9.55 -14.51 1.07
C GLY A 148 8.15 -14.17 1.56
N THR A 149 7.96 -12.98 2.13
CA THR A 149 6.67 -12.50 2.66
C THR A 149 5.73 -11.99 1.56
N ALA A 150 6.25 -11.40 0.48
CA ALA A 150 5.43 -10.87 -0.61
C ALA A 150 4.76 -11.99 -1.44
N TRP A 151 5.51 -13.06 -1.72
CA TRP A 151 4.99 -14.22 -2.46
C TRP A 151 3.91 -14.98 -1.68
N THR A 152 4.13 -15.22 -0.39
CA THR A 152 3.15 -15.89 0.49
C THR A 152 1.84 -15.12 0.60
N ARG A 153 1.91 -13.78 0.66
CA ARG A 153 0.72 -12.92 0.61
C ARG A 153 -0.03 -13.04 -0.71
N ARG A 154 0.67 -12.97 -1.85
CA ARG A 154 0.07 -13.10 -3.18
C ARG A 154 -0.60 -14.46 -3.36
N ALA A 155 0.02 -15.54 -2.89
CA ALA A 155 -0.56 -16.88 -2.90
C ALA A 155 -1.83 -16.97 -2.04
N ALA A 156 -1.80 -16.42 -0.82
CA ALA A 156 -2.98 -16.35 0.05
C ALA A 156 -4.12 -15.54 -0.58
N ALA A 157 -3.81 -14.40 -1.21
CA ALA A 157 -4.78 -13.57 -1.91
C ALA A 157 -5.38 -14.27 -3.13
N ALA A 158 -4.57 -15.00 -3.90
CA ALA A 158 -5.04 -15.80 -5.02
C ALA A 158 -5.98 -16.92 -4.56
N LEU A 159 -5.63 -17.65 -3.48
CA LEU A 159 -6.51 -18.66 -2.89
C LEU A 159 -7.80 -18.05 -2.36
N TYR A 160 -7.72 -16.90 -1.68
CA TYR A 160 -8.88 -16.17 -1.17
C TYR A 160 -9.86 -15.78 -2.30
N ALA A 161 -9.31 -15.29 -3.41
CA ALA A 161 -10.09 -14.88 -4.58
C ALA A 161 -10.63 -16.07 -5.40
N ALA A 162 -9.88 -17.17 -5.49
CA ALA A 162 -10.21 -18.32 -6.33
C ALA A 162 -11.11 -19.37 -5.65
N THR A 163 -11.26 -19.30 -4.33
CA THR A 163 -12.02 -20.30 -3.55
C THR A 163 -13.23 -19.69 -2.83
N PRO A 164 -14.19 -20.51 -2.36
CA PRO A 164 -15.30 -20.04 -1.53
C PRO A 164 -14.86 -19.44 -0.18
N LEU A 165 -13.58 -19.56 0.20
CA LEU A 165 -13.04 -19.04 1.46
C LEU A 165 -13.33 -17.55 1.63
N GLY A 166 -13.38 -16.78 0.55
CA GLY A 166 -13.75 -15.38 0.67
C GLY A 166 -15.21 -15.15 1.04
N ALA A 167 -16.13 -15.93 0.46
CA ALA A 167 -17.55 -15.85 0.81
C ALA A 167 -17.83 -16.37 2.22
N LEU A 168 -17.20 -17.48 2.60
CA LEU A 168 -17.31 -18.04 3.95
C LEU A 168 -16.67 -17.11 4.99
N GLY A 169 -15.48 -16.60 4.69
CA GLY A 169 -14.76 -15.63 5.51
C GLY A 169 -15.58 -14.38 5.77
N ARG A 170 -16.24 -13.81 4.74
CA ARG A 170 -17.15 -12.66 4.91
C ARG A 170 -18.35 -12.96 5.79
N ARG A 171 -19.01 -14.11 5.59
CA ARG A 171 -20.15 -14.52 6.44
C ARG A 171 -19.71 -14.66 7.90
N LEU A 172 -18.56 -15.27 8.15
CA LEU A 172 -18.00 -15.36 9.50
C LEU A 172 -17.63 -13.98 10.04
N ALA A 173 -16.91 -13.16 9.27
CA ALA A 173 -16.44 -11.84 9.66
C ALA A 173 -17.57 -10.82 9.89
N SER A 174 -18.74 -11.03 9.27
CA SER A 174 -19.94 -10.21 9.55
C SER A 174 -20.47 -10.45 10.96
N ARG A 175 -20.42 -11.69 11.45
CA ARG A 175 -21.04 -12.09 12.73
C ARG A 175 -20.05 -12.26 13.87
N TYR A 176 -18.79 -12.51 13.56
CA TYR A 176 -17.75 -12.87 14.51
C TYR A 176 -16.50 -12.02 14.31
N GLU A 177 -15.74 -11.89 15.40
CA GLU A 177 -14.42 -11.29 15.43
C GLU A 177 -13.46 -12.12 16.29
N LEU A 178 -12.16 -11.94 16.06
CA LEU A 178 -11.14 -12.58 16.90
C LEU A 178 -11.08 -11.89 18.27
N ALA A 179 -11.22 -12.69 19.33
CA ALA A 179 -11.00 -12.27 20.71
C ALA A 179 -9.50 -12.30 21.06
N PRO A 180 -9.05 -11.51 22.05
CA PRO A 180 -7.72 -11.68 22.65
C PRO A 180 -7.57 -13.13 23.12
N GLY A 181 -6.63 -13.90 22.56
CA GLY A 181 -6.47 -15.33 22.86
C GLY A 181 -6.86 -16.32 21.75
N ARG A 182 -7.01 -15.87 20.49
CA ARG A 182 -7.25 -16.72 19.28
C ARG A 182 -8.61 -17.44 19.22
N GLY A 183 -9.59 -17.06 20.03
CA GLY A 183 -10.99 -17.51 19.90
C GLY A 183 -11.82 -16.61 18.99
N LEU A 184 -12.89 -17.13 18.39
CA LEU A 184 -13.92 -16.31 17.74
C LEU A 184 -15.00 -15.94 18.76
N ARG A 185 -15.37 -14.66 18.82
CA ARG A 185 -16.53 -14.18 19.59
C ARG A 185 -17.53 -13.50 18.67
N ARG A 186 -18.80 -13.47 19.05
CA ARG A 186 -19.83 -12.74 18.31
C ARG A 186 -19.53 -11.23 18.35
N ARG A 187 -19.67 -10.55 17.21
CA ARG A 187 -19.55 -9.10 17.09
C ARG A 187 -20.66 -8.42 17.88
N LYS A 188 -20.29 -7.43 18.70
CA LYS A 188 -21.22 -6.69 19.55
C LYS A 188 -21.66 -5.34 18.96
N SER A 189 -20.89 -4.78 18.04
CA SER A 189 -21.15 -3.46 17.44
C SER A 189 -20.83 -3.46 15.95
N PRO A 190 -21.58 -2.71 15.12
CA PRO A 190 -21.27 -2.55 13.71
C PRO A 190 -19.94 -1.83 13.51
N ARG A 191 -19.32 -1.99 12.34
CA ARG A 191 -18.05 -1.34 12.00
C ARG A 191 -18.06 -0.70 10.63
N CYS A 192 -17.35 0.41 10.50
CA CYS A 192 -17.09 1.08 9.22
C CYS A 192 -15.58 1.13 8.96
N GLN A 193 -15.17 0.77 7.75
CA GLN A 193 -13.85 1.13 7.20
C GLN A 193 -14.01 2.40 6.38
N ILE A 194 -13.11 3.35 6.56
CA ILE A 194 -13.08 4.56 5.73
C ILE A 194 -11.81 4.47 4.88
N LEU A 195 -11.97 4.34 3.56
CA LEU A 195 -10.85 4.27 2.62
C LEU A 195 -10.39 5.68 2.29
N HIS A 196 -9.09 5.92 2.35
CA HIS A 196 -8.49 7.22 2.09
C HIS A 196 -7.63 7.20 0.82
N TYR A 197 -7.98 8.02 -0.16
CA TYR A 197 -7.26 8.26 -1.41
C TYR A 197 -6.76 9.72 -1.50
N HIS A 198 -5.81 9.98 -2.39
CA HIS A 198 -5.39 11.34 -2.76
C HIS A 198 -5.47 11.47 -4.28
N HIS A 199 -4.46 10.98 -4.98
CA HIS A 199 -4.39 10.98 -6.44
C HIS A 199 -4.92 9.70 -7.07
N VAL A 200 -5.66 9.83 -8.17
CA VAL A 200 -6.05 8.73 -9.06
C VAL A 200 -5.76 9.13 -10.50
N ASN A 201 -4.68 8.61 -11.07
CA ASN A 201 -4.27 8.88 -12.46
C ASN A 201 -3.30 7.81 -12.95
N ASP A 202 -2.98 7.83 -14.24
CA ASP A 202 -2.07 6.87 -14.88
C ASP A 202 -0.71 7.52 -15.24
N ASP A 203 -0.38 8.69 -14.68
CA ASP A 203 0.86 9.44 -15.00
C ASP A 203 2.12 8.71 -14.52
N ALA A 204 1.97 7.80 -13.55
CA ALA A 204 3.05 7.05 -12.92
C ALA A 204 4.20 7.95 -12.39
N ASP A 205 3.85 9.16 -11.93
CA ASP A 205 4.82 10.11 -11.39
C ASP A 205 5.31 9.64 -10.00
N PRO A 206 6.59 9.30 -9.83
CA PRO A 206 7.11 8.83 -8.56
C PRO A 206 7.17 9.93 -7.48
N PHE A 207 7.13 11.21 -7.86
CA PHE A 207 7.04 12.31 -6.91
C PHE A 207 5.61 12.48 -6.41
N PHE A 208 4.60 12.34 -7.27
CA PHE A 208 3.18 12.45 -6.91
C PHE A 208 2.50 11.08 -7.04
N PRO A 209 2.71 10.16 -6.07
CA PRO A 209 2.23 8.78 -6.20
C PRO A 209 0.70 8.73 -6.25
N ALA A 210 0.18 8.06 -7.27
CA ALA A 210 -1.24 7.91 -7.54
C ALA A 210 -1.66 6.43 -7.60
N VAL A 211 -2.93 6.17 -7.32
CA VAL A 211 -3.55 4.89 -7.66
C VAL A 211 -3.94 4.93 -9.15
N SER A 212 -3.52 3.93 -9.93
CA SER A 212 -3.92 3.87 -11.34
C SER A 212 -5.44 3.77 -11.50
N VAL A 213 -5.97 4.31 -12.59
CA VAL A 213 -7.42 4.37 -12.81
C VAL A 213 -8.02 2.96 -12.86
N GLU A 214 -7.31 2.02 -13.49
CA GLU A 214 -7.73 0.61 -13.56
C GLU A 214 -7.69 -0.08 -12.19
N LEU A 215 -6.67 0.19 -11.37
CA LEU A 215 -6.60 -0.34 -10.01
C LEU A 215 -7.73 0.23 -9.16
N PHE A 216 -7.97 1.54 -9.21
CA PHE A 216 -9.06 2.20 -8.51
C PHE A 216 -10.42 1.62 -8.92
N ARG A 217 -10.68 1.47 -10.22
CA ARG A 217 -11.87 0.82 -10.77
C ARG A 217 -12.05 -0.61 -10.24
N SER A 218 -10.99 -1.41 -10.23
CA SER A 218 -11.03 -2.78 -9.71
C SER A 218 -11.34 -2.82 -8.21
N GLN A 219 -10.77 -1.89 -7.44
CA GLN A 219 -11.05 -1.71 -6.02
C GLN A 219 -12.52 -1.32 -5.79
N MET A 220 -13.04 -0.32 -6.51
CA MET A 220 -14.42 0.13 -6.41
C MET A 220 -15.42 -0.96 -6.80
N GLN A 221 -15.15 -1.71 -7.87
CA GLN A 221 -15.96 -2.89 -8.22
C GLN A 221 -15.95 -3.95 -7.11
N HIS A 222 -14.83 -4.15 -6.44
CA HIS A 222 -14.78 -5.07 -5.31
C HIS A 222 -15.62 -4.55 -4.14
N VAL A 223 -15.44 -3.27 -3.79
CA VAL A 223 -16.16 -2.60 -2.69
C VAL A 223 -17.67 -2.65 -2.93
N ALA A 224 -18.13 -2.17 -4.09
CA ALA A 224 -19.55 -2.17 -4.48
C ALA A 224 -20.20 -3.56 -4.42
N ARG A 225 -19.47 -4.61 -4.83
CA ARG A 225 -20.01 -5.98 -4.85
C ARG A 225 -20.07 -6.65 -3.48
N LYS A 226 -19.31 -6.18 -2.49
CA LYS A 226 -19.03 -6.94 -1.26
C LYS A 226 -19.37 -6.22 0.03
N PHE A 227 -19.54 -4.90 -0.03
CA PHE A 227 -19.75 -4.05 1.13
C PHE A 227 -20.97 -3.15 0.92
N SER A 228 -21.61 -2.79 2.02
CA SER A 228 -22.54 -1.66 2.04
C SER A 228 -21.70 -0.39 2.01
N VAL A 229 -21.72 0.31 0.88
CA VAL A 229 -21.01 1.58 0.73
C VAL A 229 -21.92 2.69 1.26
N VAL A 230 -21.37 3.52 2.15
CA VAL A 230 -22.12 4.58 2.86
C VAL A 230 -21.39 5.91 2.72
N SER A 231 -22.15 7.00 2.75
CA SER A 231 -21.61 8.36 2.87
C SER A 231 -21.19 8.67 4.31
N LEU A 232 -20.43 9.75 4.49
CA LEU A 232 -20.10 10.21 5.85
C LEU A 232 -21.32 10.82 6.55
N ASP A 233 -22.29 11.37 5.83
CA ASP A 233 -23.57 11.81 6.41
C ASP A 233 -24.37 10.63 6.98
N GLU A 234 -24.39 9.48 6.31
CA GLU A 234 -25.02 8.28 6.83
C GLU A 234 -24.30 7.76 8.09
N LEU A 235 -22.98 7.94 8.15
CA LEU A 235 -22.18 7.61 9.33
C LEU A 235 -22.46 8.59 10.50
N ALA A 236 -22.61 9.88 10.20
CA ALA A 236 -22.86 10.97 11.14
C ALA A 236 -24.31 11.01 11.67
N SER A 237 -25.29 10.61 10.87
CA SER A 237 -26.69 10.44 11.32
C SER A 237 -26.94 9.10 12.03
N GLY A 238 -26.00 8.16 11.91
CA GLY A 238 -26.09 6.81 12.43
C GLY A 238 -26.95 5.85 11.58
N GLU A 239 -27.40 6.29 10.41
CA GLU A 239 -28.10 5.46 9.43
C GLU A 239 -27.24 4.29 8.94
N ALA A 240 -25.94 4.52 8.71
CA ALA A 240 -24.99 3.50 8.29
C ALA A 240 -24.98 2.29 9.24
N TRP A 241 -25.04 2.54 10.54
CA TRP A 241 -25.02 1.53 11.60
C TRP A 241 -26.28 0.65 11.63
N ARG A 242 -27.40 1.16 11.10
CA ARG A 242 -28.65 0.41 10.95
C ARG A 242 -28.70 -0.40 9.66
N LYS A 243 -28.04 0.08 8.61
CA LYS A 243 -28.01 -0.55 7.28
C LYS A 243 -27.15 -1.82 7.24
N SER A 244 -26.03 -1.85 7.96
CA SER A 244 -25.11 -2.98 7.90
C SER A 244 -24.26 -3.13 9.17
N ASP A 245 -24.01 -4.37 9.58
CA ASP A 245 -23.00 -4.72 10.58
C ASP A 245 -21.58 -4.34 10.14
N PHE A 246 -21.37 -4.16 8.83
CA PHE A 246 -20.10 -3.75 8.27
C PHE A 246 -20.26 -2.94 6.99
N CYS A 247 -19.82 -1.69 7.01
CA CYS A 247 -19.87 -0.77 5.87
C CYS A 247 -18.49 -0.23 5.50
N VAL A 248 -18.43 0.41 4.33
CA VAL A 248 -17.25 1.10 3.82
C VAL A 248 -17.65 2.51 3.39
N ALA A 249 -16.86 3.51 3.76
CA ALA A 249 -16.94 4.87 3.21
C ALA A 249 -15.68 5.15 2.37
N ILE A 250 -15.81 6.00 1.36
CA ILE A 250 -14.73 6.36 0.43
C ILE A 250 -14.44 7.85 0.61
N THR A 251 -13.18 8.20 0.86
CA THR A 251 -12.75 9.58 1.04
C THR A 251 -11.52 9.92 0.21
N PHE A 252 -11.43 11.18 -0.19
CA PHE A 252 -10.29 11.79 -0.85
C PHE A 252 -9.86 13.04 -0.08
N ASP A 253 -8.56 13.29 0.02
CA ASP A 253 -8.02 14.50 0.65
C ASP A 253 -7.44 15.47 -0.38
N ASP A 254 -7.14 16.68 0.07
CA ASP A 254 -6.54 17.83 -0.63
C ASP A 254 -7.40 18.49 -1.72
N GLY A 255 -8.12 17.72 -2.53
CA GLY A 255 -8.91 18.24 -3.66
C GLY A 255 -8.11 18.35 -4.95
N TYR A 256 -7.31 17.33 -5.28
CA TYR A 256 -6.59 17.24 -6.54
C TYR A 256 -7.55 17.09 -7.72
N ARG A 257 -7.19 17.68 -8.87
CA ARG A 257 -8.05 17.68 -10.06
C ARG A 257 -8.35 16.29 -10.60
N ASP A 258 -7.43 15.35 -10.41
CA ASP A 258 -7.63 13.96 -10.85
C ASP A 258 -8.75 13.22 -10.09
N ASN A 259 -9.23 13.77 -8.98
CA ASN A 259 -10.45 13.32 -8.31
C ASN A 259 -11.67 13.55 -9.21
N PHE A 260 -11.68 14.63 -10.01
CA PHE A 260 -12.69 14.90 -11.01
C PHE A 260 -12.41 14.19 -12.34
N SER A 261 -11.21 14.32 -12.90
CA SER A 261 -10.95 13.82 -14.26
C SER A 261 -10.91 12.29 -14.35
N SER A 262 -10.57 11.61 -13.25
CA SER A 262 -10.28 10.18 -13.26
C SER A 262 -11.13 9.39 -12.25
N ALA A 263 -11.17 9.81 -10.99
CA ALA A 263 -11.87 9.06 -9.94
C ALA A 263 -13.40 9.20 -10.04
N PHE A 264 -13.90 10.41 -10.27
CA PHE A 264 -15.32 10.72 -10.33
C PHE A 264 -16.09 9.94 -11.42
N PRO A 265 -15.60 9.77 -12.66
CA PRO A 265 -16.26 8.92 -13.66
C PRO A 265 -16.50 7.49 -13.17
N VAL A 266 -15.52 6.89 -12.48
CA VAL A 266 -15.63 5.53 -11.92
C VAL A 266 -16.68 5.48 -10.82
N LEU A 267 -16.69 6.46 -9.90
CA LEU A 267 -17.66 6.54 -8.81
C LEU A 267 -19.08 6.75 -9.34
N LYS A 268 -19.24 7.67 -10.30
CA LYS A 268 -20.51 8.01 -10.95
C LYS A 268 -21.11 6.82 -11.70
N GLU A 269 -20.29 6.10 -12.48
CA GLU A 269 -20.72 4.88 -13.19
C GLU A 269 -21.28 3.81 -12.24
N MET A 270 -20.70 3.70 -11.04
CA MET A 270 -21.09 2.70 -10.04
C MET A 270 -22.11 3.20 -9.01
N GLY A 271 -22.50 4.47 -9.06
CA GLY A 271 -23.39 5.10 -8.07
C GLY A 271 -22.84 5.06 -6.65
N LEU A 272 -21.52 5.17 -6.48
CA LEU A 272 -20.86 5.09 -5.17
C LEU A 272 -20.75 6.47 -4.51
N PRO A 273 -21.22 6.64 -3.25
CA PRO A 273 -20.99 7.86 -2.51
C PRO A 273 -19.51 7.98 -2.12
N ALA A 274 -19.00 9.20 -2.12
CA ALA A 274 -17.67 9.52 -1.61
C ALA A 274 -17.65 10.95 -1.03
N THR A 275 -16.65 11.24 -0.20
CA THR A 275 -16.40 12.59 0.33
C THR A 275 -15.01 13.07 -0.08
N VAL A 276 -14.90 14.30 -0.60
CA VAL A 276 -13.62 14.96 -0.90
C VAL A 276 -13.38 16.08 0.11
N PHE A 277 -12.26 16.06 0.82
CA PHE A 277 -11.87 17.11 1.76
C PHE A 277 -11.00 18.15 1.05
N LEU A 278 -11.41 19.42 1.06
CA LEU A 278 -10.79 20.48 0.27
C LEU A 278 -9.84 21.35 1.09
N ALA A 279 -8.60 21.50 0.62
CA ALA A 279 -7.68 22.55 1.09
C ALA A 279 -8.03 23.87 0.36
N THR A 280 -8.98 24.61 0.92
CA THR A 280 -9.79 25.59 0.16
C THR A 280 -9.03 26.73 -0.52
N SER A 281 -7.88 27.17 0.00
CA SER A 281 -7.07 28.23 -0.63
C SER A 281 -6.42 27.79 -1.95
N HIS A 282 -6.42 26.48 -2.24
CA HIS A 282 -5.80 25.89 -3.41
C HIS A 282 -6.82 25.52 -4.50
N ILE A 283 -8.12 25.52 -4.18
CA ILE A 283 -9.18 25.17 -5.13
C ILE A 283 -9.48 26.35 -6.06
N GLY A 284 -9.42 26.11 -7.37
CA GLY A 284 -9.54 27.13 -8.42
C GLY A 284 -8.32 28.04 -8.51
N SER A 285 -7.14 27.55 -8.09
CA SER A 285 -5.88 28.28 -8.03
C SER A 285 -4.72 27.44 -8.57
N ASP A 286 -3.70 28.11 -9.11
CA ASP A 286 -2.43 27.49 -9.50
C ASP A 286 -1.40 27.48 -8.33
N GLU A 287 -1.79 27.97 -7.16
CA GLU A 287 -0.97 27.93 -5.94
C GLU A 287 -1.06 26.56 -5.28
N LEU A 288 0.09 25.91 -5.15
CA LEU A 288 0.24 24.61 -4.51
C LEU A 288 0.30 24.70 -2.98
N THR A 289 -0.04 23.60 -2.29
CA THR A 289 0.25 23.48 -0.86
C THR A 289 1.76 23.57 -0.62
N TRP A 290 2.17 23.93 0.60
CA TRP A 290 3.61 24.02 0.92
C TRP A 290 4.34 22.69 0.66
N TYR A 291 3.66 21.57 0.87
CA TYR A 291 4.19 20.23 0.68
C TYR A 291 4.35 19.90 -0.81
N ASP A 292 3.34 20.19 -1.62
CA ASP A 292 3.39 19.95 -3.08
C ASP A 292 4.45 20.81 -3.75
N LYS A 293 4.68 22.04 -3.26
CA LYS A 293 5.79 22.87 -3.75
C LYS A 293 7.14 22.20 -3.50
N VAL A 294 7.32 21.55 -2.35
CA VAL A 294 8.55 20.78 -2.04
C VAL A 294 8.67 19.57 -2.98
N PHE A 295 7.57 18.86 -3.24
CA PHE A 295 7.55 17.73 -4.16
C PHE A 295 7.96 18.15 -5.57
N LEU A 296 7.34 19.22 -6.07
CA LEU A 296 7.64 19.79 -7.37
C LEU A 296 9.09 20.29 -7.45
N ALA A 297 9.61 20.90 -6.38
CA ALA A 297 11.02 21.32 -6.31
C ALA A 297 11.99 20.15 -6.48
N PHE A 298 11.74 19.02 -5.82
CA PHE A 298 12.56 17.80 -5.96
C PHE A 298 12.41 17.14 -7.33
N LYS A 299 11.23 17.22 -7.94
CA LYS A 299 10.97 16.77 -9.31
C LYS A 299 11.78 17.59 -10.33
N LEU A 300 11.79 18.91 -10.20
CA LEU A 300 12.37 19.83 -11.18
C LEU A 300 13.85 20.16 -10.96
N THR A 301 14.39 19.95 -9.76
CA THR A 301 15.77 20.36 -9.46
C THR A 301 16.78 19.66 -10.37
N THR A 302 17.76 20.44 -10.83
CA THR A 302 18.95 19.95 -11.54
C THR A 302 20.16 19.78 -10.61
N GLN A 303 20.01 20.08 -9.32
CA GLN A 303 21.09 19.90 -8.37
C GLN A 303 21.35 18.41 -8.13
N THR A 304 22.63 18.07 -7.98
CA THR A 304 23.10 16.71 -7.70
C THR A 304 23.32 16.45 -6.21
N GLN A 305 23.26 17.48 -5.38
CA GLN A 305 23.43 17.39 -3.93
C GLN A 305 22.56 18.43 -3.23
N LEU A 306 22.14 18.11 -2.02
CA LEU A 306 21.46 19.02 -1.11
C LEU A 306 22.26 19.16 0.18
N THR A 307 22.44 20.41 0.63
CA THR A 307 22.82 20.73 2.01
C THR A 307 21.77 21.68 2.58
N LEU A 308 21.08 21.25 3.64
CA LEU A 308 20.05 22.03 4.32
C LEU A 308 20.29 21.98 5.84
N GLU A 309 20.81 23.08 6.39
CA GLU A 309 21.22 23.15 7.80
C GLU A 309 20.06 23.38 8.80
N PRO A 310 19.06 24.25 8.53
CA PRO A 310 17.99 24.53 9.49
C PRO A 310 17.12 23.33 9.87
N ALA A 311 17.16 22.27 9.05
CA ALA A 311 16.46 21.00 9.25
C ALA A 311 17.26 19.93 10.03
N GLY A 312 18.33 20.33 10.73
CA GLY A 312 19.20 19.38 11.43
C GLY A 312 20.31 18.81 10.55
N VAL A 313 20.88 19.66 9.69
CA VAL A 313 21.94 19.33 8.70
C VAL A 313 21.60 18.09 7.86
N ILE A 314 20.76 18.28 6.84
CA ILE A 314 20.51 17.28 5.80
C ILE A 314 21.55 17.49 4.70
N ARG A 315 22.53 16.59 4.62
CA ARG A 315 23.44 16.46 3.48
C ARG A 315 23.11 15.17 2.73
N ALA A 316 22.74 15.27 1.45
CA ALA A 316 22.32 14.10 0.69
C ALA A 316 22.61 14.22 -0.81
N PRO A 317 22.96 13.09 -1.47
CA PRO A 317 23.02 12.99 -2.92
C PRO A 317 21.61 13.11 -3.56
N LEU A 318 21.54 13.67 -4.76
CA LEU A 318 20.33 13.85 -5.58
C LEU A 318 20.52 13.36 -7.03
N GLU A 319 21.61 12.66 -7.34
CA GLU A 319 21.95 12.22 -8.71
C GLU A 319 20.98 11.18 -9.27
N THR A 320 20.40 10.35 -8.39
CA THR A 320 19.46 9.30 -8.81
C THR A 320 18.05 9.60 -8.32
N LEU A 321 17.04 9.13 -9.07
CA LEU A 321 15.64 9.23 -8.67
C LEU A 321 15.42 8.68 -7.25
N ALA A 322 15.98 7.51 -6.94
CA ALA A 322 15.87 6.90 -5.62
C ALA A 322 16.44 7.80 -4.51
N ALA A 323 17.60 8.41 -4.74
CA ALA A 323 18.22 9.34 -3.79
C ALA A 323 17.38 10.62 -3.60
N ARG A 324 16.78 11.15 -4.67
CA ARG A 324 15.86 12.28 -4.62
C ARG A 324 14.62 11.96 -3.78
N LEU A 325 13.95 10.84 -4.03
CA LEU A 325 12.73 10.44 -3.30
C LEU A 325 13.01 10.14 -1.82
N GLN A 326 14.15 9.50 -1.52
CA GLN A 326 14.58 9.26 -0.15
C GLN A 326 14.86 10.58 0.59
N THR A 327 15.51 11.53 -0.07
CA THR A 327 15.84 12.84 0.51
C THR A 327 14.58 13.69 0.68
N LEU A 328 13.68 13.69 -0.31
CA LEU A 328 12.36 14.33 -0.24
C LEU A 328 11.60 13.86 1.00
N SER A 329 11.49 12.54 1.20
CA SER A 329 10.80 11.95 2.36
C SER A 329 11.37 12.44 3.70
N ARG A 330 12.70 12.57 3.79
CA ARG A 330 13.37 13.08 5.00
C ARG A 330 13.12 14.57 5.22
N VAL A 331 13.21 15.38 4.17
CA VAL A 331 13.00 16.84 4.22
C VAL A 331 11.56 17.15 4.63
N VAL A 332 10.60 16.49 4.00
CA VAL A 332 9.19 16.52 4.38
C VAL A 332 8.97 16.27 5.85
N LEU A 333 9.55 15.19 6.37
CA LEU A 333 9.32 14.77 7.74
C LEU A 333 9.88 15.81 8.71
N ALA A 334 11.03 16.40 8.37
CA ALA A 334 11.61 17.51 9.12
C ALA A 334 10.73 18.77 9.07
N LEU A 335 10.28 19.19 7.88
CA LEU A 335 9.42 20.38 7.72
C LEU A 335 8.08 20.24 8.44
N ARG A 336 7.49 19.05 8.40
CA ARG A 336 6.23 18.74 9.10
C ARG A 336 6.37 18.85 10.63
N ALA A 337 7.54 18.55 11.18
CA ALA A 337 7.81 18.64 12.62
C ALA A 337 8.14 20.06 13.10
N MET A 338 8.22 21.05 12.20
CA MET A 338 8.52 22.44 12.52
C MET A 338 7.24 23.26 12.72
N ASP A 339 7.34 24.28 13.58
CA ASP A 339 6.37 25.37 13.60
C ASP A 339 6.32 26.10 12.24
N GLU A 340 5.25 26.86 12.03
CA GLU A 340 4.98 27.49 10.75
C GLU A 340 6.07 28.48 10.31
N THR A 341 6.60 29.29 11.23
CA THR A 341 7.61 30.31 10.91
C THR A 341 8.90 29.65 10.46
N ARG A 342 9.37 28.66 11.23
CA ARG A 342 10.59 27.91 10.92
C ARG A 342 10.42 27.08 9.65
N ARG A 343 9.25 26.49 9.41
CA ARG A 343 8.93 25.76 8.17
C ARG A 343 9.01 26.66 6.95
N GLN A 344 8.44 27.87 7.01
CA GLN A 344 8.50 28.84 5.92
C GLN A 344 9.95 29.26 5.61
N GLN A 345 10.74 29.61 6.64
CA GLN A 345 12.16 29.95 6.50
C GLN A 345 12.97 28.80 5.88
N THR A 346 12.80 27.59 6.41
CA THR A 346 13.50 26.39 5.93
C THR A 346 13.10 26.02 4.51
N THR A 347 11.83 26.22 4.13
CA THR A 347 11.35 26.00 2.75
C THR A 347 11.99 26.99 1.77
N ALA A 348 12.11 28.26 2.16
CA ALA A 348 12.80 29.26 1.34
C ALA A 348 14.29 28.94 1.16
N GLU A 349 14.96 28.44 2.20
CA GLU A 349 16.33 27.94 2.12
C GLU A 349 16.47 26.71 1.23
N LEU A 350 15.56 25.75 1.38
CA LEU A 350 15.50 24.58 0.51
C LEU A 350 15.38 24.99 -0.96
N PHE A 351 14.52 25.96 -1.28
CA PHE A 351 14.33 26.37 -2.67
C PHE A 351 15.57 27.05 -3.22
N ARG A 352 16.26 27.88 -2.41
CA ARG A 352 17.58 28.41 -2.79
C ARG A 352 18.60 27.30 -3.04
N ALA A 353 18.68 26.31 -2.14
CA ALA A 353 19.61 25.19 -2.25
C ALA A 353 19.33 24.31 -3.48
N LEU A 354 18.05 24.12 -3.84
CA LEU A 354 17.62 23.37 -5.02
C LEU A 354 17.61 24.19 -6.32
N ARG A 355 17.94 25.50 -6.24
CA ARG A 355 17.86 26.49 -7.32
C ARG A 355 16.45 26.62 -7.94
N MET A 356 15.43 26.59 -7.09
CA MET A 356 14.03 26.75 -7.47
C MET A 356 13.54 28.19 -7.21
N PRO A 357 12.60 28.70 -8.03
CA PRO A 357 11.96 29.98 -7.76
C PRO A 357 11.14 29.90 -6.46
N ALA A 358 10.96 31.05 -5.78
CA ALA A 358 10.19 31.13 -4.54
C ALA A 358 8.70 30.75 -4.73
N LYS A 359 8.17 30.98 -5.93
CA LYS A 359 6.82 30.58 -6.32
C LYS A 359 6.91 29.47 -7.36
N LEU A 360 6.29 28.35 -7.05
CA LEU A 360 6.11 27.22 -7.95
C LEU A 360 4.60 27.05 -8.18
N HIS A 361 4.23 27.00 -9.45
CA HIS A 361 2.86 26.84 -9.91
C HIS A 361 2.77 25.58 -10.76
N LEU A 362 1.65 24.87 -10.63
CA LEU A 362 1.34 23.73 -11.49
C LEU A 362 -0.12 23.87 -11.93
N PRO A 363 -0.37 24.38 -13.15
CA PRO A 363 -1.72 24.61 -13.63
C PRO A 363 -2.53 23.31 -13.69
N ASN A 364 -3.84 23.40 -13.43
CA ASN A 364 -4.77 22.27 -13.46
C ASN A 364 -4.37 21.11 -12.51
N PHE A 365 -3.67 21.41 -11.41
CA PHE A 365 -3.30 20.41 -10.41
C PHE A 365 -4.40 20.20 -9.35
N MET A 366 -5.06 21.29 -8.97
CA MET A 366 -6.18 21.28 -8.02
C MET A 366 -7.52 21.39 -8.75
N LEU A 367 -8.59 20.90 -8.12
CA LEU A 367 -9.95 21.11 -8.61
C LEU A 367 -10.25 22.60 -8.77
N ASP A 368 -11.13 22.93 -9.71
CA ASP A 368 -11.83 24.22 -9.71
C ASP A 368 -13.24 24.13 -9.10
N TRP A 369 -13.87 25.29 -8.85
CA TRP A 369 -15.19 25.32 -8.21
C TRP A 369 -16.34 24.86 -9.11
N ASP A 370 -16.18 24.85 -10.43
CA ASP A 370 -17.18 24.32 -11.35
C ASP A 370 -17.15 22.80 -11.38
N GLU A 371 -15.95 22.20 -11.37
CA GLU A 371 -15.72 20.76 -11.18
C GLU A 371 -16.30 20.28 -9.84
N VAL A 372 -16.03 21.02 -8.73
CA VAL A 372 -16.60 20.71 -7.40
C VAL A 372 -18.14 20.74 -7.44
N ARG A 373 -18.76 21.77 -8.05
CA ARG A 373 -20.22 21.85 -8.17
C ARG A 373 -20.80 20.70 -8.98
N GLU A 374 -20.13 20.32 -10.07
CA GLU A 374 -20.57 19.22 -10.92
C GLU A 374 -20.56 17.87 -10.19
N MET A 375 -19.48 17.61 -9.43
CA MET A 375 -19.40 16.43 -8.56
C MET A 375 -20.47 16.44 -7.48
N SER A 376 -20.71 17.60 -6.87
CA SER A 376 -21.71 17.76 -5.80
C SER A 376 -23.13 17.42 -6.27
N ARG A 377 -23.51 17.87 -7.47
CA ARG A 377 -24.81 17.52 -8.10
C ARG A 377 -25.00 16.02 -8.32
N HIS A 378 -23.90 15.26 -8.37
CA HIS A 378 -23.90 13.80 -8.58
C HIS A 378 -23.66 13.01 -7.29
N GLY A 379 -23.87 13.62 -6.12
CA GLY A 379 -23.85 12.93 -4.84
C GLY A 379 -22.47 12.79 -4.20
N ILE A 380 -21.44 13.44 -4.74
CA ILE A 380 -20.16 13.57 -4.04
C ILE A 380 -20.29 14.65 -2.96
N GLN A 381 -19.86 14.30 -1.75
CA GLN A 381 -19.87 15.21 -0.61
C GLN A 381 -18.55 15.96 -0.51
N PHE A 382 -18.60 17.18 0.02
CA PHE A 382 -17.40 17.98 0.24
C PHE A 382 -17.24 18.32 1.72
N GLY A 383 -16.05 18.05 2.25
CA GLY A 383 -15.63 18.39 3.61
C GLY A 383 -14.49 19.40 3.59
N ALA A 384 -14.16 19.93 4.76
CA ALA A 384 -13.05 20.87 4.90
C ALA A 384 -11.72 20.16 5.23
N HIS A 385 -10.63 20.62 4.62
CA HIS A 385 -9.25 20.19 4.90
C HIS A 385 -8.34 21.38 5.24
N THR A 386 -8.86 22.32 6.02
CA THR A 386 -8.27 23.66 6.31
C THR A 386 -8.21 24.60 5.10
N GLN A 387 -7.70 25.82 5.29
CA GLN A 387 -7.51 26.76 4.19
C GLN A 387 -6.21 26.46 3.45
N THR A 388 -5.09 26.47 4.18
CA THR A 388 -3.74 26.43 3.57
C THR A 388 -2.97 25.13 3.85
N HIS A 389 -3.65 24.09 4.33
CA HIS A 389 -3.07 22.78 4.66
C HIS A 389 -1.88 22.84 5.67
N PRO A 390 -1.99 23.57 6.81
CA PRO A 390 -0.95 23.54 7.84
C PRO A 390 -1.07 22.29 8.74
N VAL A 391 0.02 21.95 9.41
CA VAL A 391 -0.04 21.06 10.59
C VAL A 391 -0.72 21.84 11.72
N LEU A 392 -1.80 21.30 12.31
CA LEU A 392 -2.62 22.02 13.29
C LEU A 392 -2.07 21.96 14.71
N ALA A 393 -1.32 20.92 15.05
CA ALA A 393 -0.70 20.79 16.36
C ALA A 393 0.19 22.00 16.68
N GLY A 394 -0.06 22.62 17.83
CA GLY A 394 0.71 23.78 18.31
C GLY A 394 0.38 25.12 17.64
N LEU A 395 -0.63 25.20 16.77
CA LEU A 395 -1.13 26.49 16.27
C LEU A 395 -1.88 27.25 17.38
N SER A 396 -1.88 28.58 17.29
CA SER A 396 -2.69 29.42 18.18
C SER A 396 -4.18 29.22 17.90
N ARG A 397 -5.02 29.52 18.88
CA ARG A 397 -6.48 29.41 18.75
C ARG A 397 -7.02 30.23 17.58
N GLU A 398 -6.50 31.44 17.40
CA GLU A 398 -6.91 32.35 16.32
C GLU A 398 -6.54 31.79 14.95
N ARG A 399 -5.36 31.15 14.82
CA ARG A 399 -4.96 30.48 13.59
C ARG A 399 -5.79 29.23 13.33
N LEU A 400 -6.10 28.43 14.35
CA LEU A 400 -6.99 27.28 14.23
C LEU A 400 -8.38 27.70 13.72
N ASP A 401 -8.99 28.73 14.33
CA ASP A 401 -10.30 29.22 13.93
C ASP A 401 -10.29 29.75 12.50
N ALA A 402 -9.24 30.50 12.12
CA ALA A 402 -9.08 30.95 10.74
C ALA A 402 -9.00 29.77 9.76
N GLU A 403 -8.13 28.79 9.99
CA GLU A 403 -7.96 27.64 9.10
C GLU A 403 -9.21 26.75 9.01
N ILE A 404 -9.83 26.46 10.16
CA ILE A 404 -10.94 25.50 10.28
C ILE A 404 -12.27 26.14 9.88
N THR A 405 -12.65 27.25 10.52
CA THR A 405 -13.93 27.92 10.24
C THR A 405 -13.90 28.62 8.90
N GLY A 406 -12.75 29.19 8.51
CA GLY A 406 -12.60 29.84 7.20
C GLY A 406 -12.78 28.86 6.05
N SER A 407 -12.20 27.66 6.13
CA SER A 407 -12.37 26.64 5.08
C SER A 407 -13.80 26.13 4.99
N LYS A 408 -14.47 25.94 6.14
CA LYS A 408 -15.91 25.62 6.16
C LYS A 408 -16.72 26.67 5.41
N ARG A 409 -16.56 27.94 5.79
CA ARG A 409 -17.28 29.08 5.23
C ARG A 409 -17.10 29.18 3.72
N VAL A 410 -15.87 29.04 3.21
CA VAL A 410 -15.60 29.11 1.77
C VAL A 410 -16.38 28.04 1.00
N ILE A 411 -16.38 26.80 1.48
CA ILE A 411 -17.10 25.70 0.81
C ILE A 411 -18.62 25.94 0.86
N GLU A 412 -19.16 26.33 2.02
CA GLU A 412 -20.59 26.63 2.18
C GLU A 412 -21.03 27.79 1.29
N GLU A 413 -20.22 28.85 1.17
CA GLU A 413 -20.48 29.97 0.26
C GLU A 413 -20.47 29.53 -1.22
N LYS A 414 -19.54 28.64 -1.61
CA LYS A 414 -19.40 28.22 -3.02
C LYS A 414 -20.43 27.20 -3.47
N LEU A 415 -20.88 26.34 -2.55
CA LEU A 415 -21.77 25.21 -2.84
C LEU A 415 -23.20 25.41 -2.33
N GLN A 416 -23.43 26.36 -1.41
CA GLN A 416 -24.73 26.61 -0.79
C GLN A 416 -25.30 25.35 -0.09
N VAL A 417 -24.42 24.53 0.48
CA VAL A 417 -24.75 23.34 1.28
C VAL A 417 -24.01 23.39 2.61
N LEU A 418 -24.57 22.74 3.63
CA LEU A 418 -23.91 22.63 4.93
C LEU A 418 -22.70 21.70 4.86
N VAL A 419 -21.57 22.14 5.41
CA VAL A 419 -20.35 21.34 5.48
C VAL A 419 -20.25 20.69 6.85
N ARG A 420 -20.37 19.37 6.86
CA ARG A 420 -20.51 18.56 8.09
C ARG A 420 -19.25 17.84 8.50
N HIS A 421 -18.30 17.66 7.58
CA HIS A 421 -17.13 16.82 7.81
C HIS A 421 -15.82 17.59 7.65
N PHE A 422 -14.87 17.26 8.51
CA PHE A 422 -13.51 17.78 8.48
C PHE A 422 -12.51 16.63 8.30
N ALA A 423 -11.34 16.89 7.74
CA ALA A 423 -10.18 16.00 7.83
C ALA A 423 -8.96 16.78 8.32
N PHE A 424 -8.19 16.20 9.24
CA PHE A 424 -6.96 16.83 9.73
C PHE A 424 -5.84 16.66 8.70
N PRO A 425 -5.18 17.75 8.24
CA PRO A 425 -3.99 17.68 7.40
C PRO A 425 -2.94 16.74 8.01
N PHE A 426 -2.42 15.80 7.21
CA PHE A 426 -1.57 14.67 7.61
C PHE A 426 -2.20 13.67 8.60
N GLY A 427 -2.96 14.14 9.59
CA GLY A 427 -3.95 13.40 10.38
C GLY A 427 -3.42 12.31 11.32
N SER A 428 -2.12 12.22 11.57
CA SER A 428 -1.57 11.35 12.61
C SER A 428 -1.77 11.97 14.00
N ARG A 429 -1.53 11.17 15.05
CA ARG A 429 -1.65 11.62 16.45
C ARG A 429 -0.76 12.82 16.82
N ASN A 430 0.23 13.14 15.99
CA ASN A 430 1.15 14.25 16.23
C ASN A 430 0.80 15.50 15.43
N ASP A 431 -0.18 15.46 14.52
CA ASP A 431 -0.49 16.59 13.62
C ASP A 431 -1.66 17.45 14.08
N PHE A 432 -2.37 16.99 15.10
CA PHE A 432 -3.44 17.71 15.76
C PHE A 432 -3.38 17.43 17.26
N ASP A 433 -3.81 18.39 18.06
CA ASP A 433 -3.90 18.29 19.51
C ASP A 433 -5.35 18.49 19.98
N ARG A 434 -5.55 18.53 21.30
CA ARG A 434 -6.87 18.73 21.91
C ARG A 434 -7.48 20.08 21.50
N MET A 435 -6.67 21.13 21.34
CA MET A 435 -7.16 22.46 20.99
C MET A 435 -7.64 22.48 19.55
N ALA A 436 -6.88 21.89 18.62
CA ALA A 436 -7.29 21.73 17.23
C ALA A 436 -8.59 20.95 17.10
N LYS A 437 -8.72 19.84 17.84
CA LYS A 437 -9.96 19.06 17.87
C LYS A 437 -11.15 19.85 18.40
N GLN A 438 -10.98 20.55 19.52
CA GLN A 438 -12.02 21.41 20.09
C GLN A 438 -12.45 22.52 19.12
N ALA A 439 -11.51 23.12 18.38
CA ALA A 439 -11.84 24.12 17.36
C ALA A 439 -12.69 23.53 16.21
N VAL A 440 -12.44 22.27 15.81
CA VAL A 440 -13.31 21.57 14.84
C VAL A 440 -14.71 21.32 15.41
N GLU A 441 -14.83 20.94 16.67
CA GLU A 441 -16.12 20.75 17.35
C GLU A 441 -16.90 22.08 17.42
N GLU A 442 -16.25 23.15 17.85
CA GLU A 442 -16.84 24.49 18.01
C GLU A 442 -17.20 25.16 16.67
N ALA A 443 -16.49 24.83 15.59
CA ALA A 443 -16.85 25.23 14.23
C ALA A 443 -18.11 24.50 13.69
N GLY A 444 -18.69 23.58 14.48
CA GLY A 444 -19.94 22.91 14.17
C GLY A 444 -19.83 21.81 13.12
N PHE A 445 -18.66 21.17 13.01
CA PHE A 445 -18.54 19.92 12.24
C PHE A 445 -19.18 18.76 13.01
N GLU A 446 -19.74 17.77 12.31
CA GLU A 446 -20.34 16.57 12.91
C GLU A 446 -19.32 15.43 13.08
N THR A 447 -18.28 15.41 12.24
CA THR A 447 -17.20 14.41 12.29
C THR A 447 -15.87 14.97 11.82
N ALA A 448 -14.76 14.40 12.27
CA ALA A 448 -13.42 14.70 11.77
C ALA A 448 -12.60 13.44 11.48
N ALA A 449 -11.98 13.36 10.31
CA ALA A 449 -11.18 12.23 9.85
C ALA A 449 -9.68 12.40 10.09
N THR A 450 -9.04 11.31 10.47
CA THR A 450 -7.61 11.19 10.79
C THR A 450 -6.94 10.17 9.86
N THR A 451 -5.62 10.09 9.84
CA THR A 451 -4.89 8.97 9.20
C THR A 451 -4.56 7.85 10.20
N ILE A 452 -5.12 7.93 11.41
CA ILE A 452 -4.99 6.86 12.41
C ILE A 452 -5.65 5.61 11.85
N TRP A 453 -4.87 4.54 11.79
CA TRP A 453 -5.33 3.29 11.21
C TRP A 453 -6.31 2.58 12.14
N GLY A 454 -7.52 2.26 11.67
CA GLY A 454 -8.57 1.84 12.59
C GLY A 454 -9.96 1.65 12.00
N TYR A 455 -10.80 0.93 12.74
CA TYR A 455 -12.24 0.87 12.50
C TYR A 455 -12.95 2.02 13.18
N ASN A 456 -14.17 2.29 12.70
CA ASN A 456 -15.12 3.17 13.34
C ASN A 456 -16.35 2.36 13.76
N SER A 457 -16.94 2.74 14.88
CA SER A 457 -18.15 2.14 15.45
C SER A 457 -18.95 3.23 16.17
N PRO A 458 -20.23 3.00 16.53
CA PRO A 458 -21.09 4.04 17.09
C PRO A 458 -20.60 4.70 18.39
N HIS A 459 -19.69 4.03 19.11
CA HIS A 459 -19.17 4.49 20.40
C HIS A 459 -17.76 5.07 20.32
N GLU A 460 -17.16 5.07 19.11
CA GLU A 460 -15.87 5.69 18.90
C GLU A 460 -16.01 7.19 18.68
N ASP A 461 -14.92 7.90 18.93
CA ASP A 461 -14.86 9.33 18.83
C ASP A 461 -15.08 9.80 17.39
N ARG A 462 -16.14 10.58 17.17
CA ARG A 462 -16.54 11.04 15.85
C ARG A 462 -15.61 12.12 15.30
N PHE A 463 -14.81 12.76 16.16
CA PHE A 463 -13.81 13.73 15.79
C PHE A 463 -12.41 13.11 15.65
N GLU A 464 -12.31 11.77 15.72
CA GLU A 464 -11.11 11.01 15.40
C GLU A 464 -11.43 9.79 14.53
N LEU A 465 -12.22 10.00 13.47
CA LEU A 465 -12.56 8.92 12.55
C LEU A 465 -11.28 8.32 11.96
N LYS A 466 -11.16 7.01 12.06
CA LYS A 466 -9.99 6.24 11.64
C LYS A 466 -10.12 5.83 10.19
N ARG A 467 -9.01 5.81 9.46
CA ARG A 467 -8.98 5.53 8.01
C ARG A 467 -8.02 4.38 7.66
N PHE A 468 -8.25 3.80 6.49
CA PHE A 468 -7.40 2.78 5.88
C PHE A 468 -6.84 3.32 4.58
N THR A 469 -5.53 3.23 4.40
CA THR A 469 -4.94 3.59 3.11
C THR A 469 -4.78 2.33 2.23
N PRO A 470 -5.33 2.33 1.01
CA PRO A 470 -5.36 1.15 0.16
C PRO A 470 -4.11 1.05 -0.72
N TRP A 471 -2.94 0.79 -0.11
CA TRP A 471 -1.64 0.74 -0.79
C TRP A 471 -1.40 -0.49 -1.68
N GLU A 472 -2.39 -1.37 -1.86
CA GLU A 472 -2.17 -2.65 -2.52
C GLU A 472 -2.25 -2.50 -4.04
N SER A 473 -1.11 -2.70 -4.71
CA SER A 473 -1.04 -2.74 -6.18
C SER A 473 -1.68 -4.00 -6.79
N ASP A 474 -1.90 -5.06 -5.98
CA ASP A 474 -2.66 -6.25 -6.40
C ASP A 474 -4.11 -6.15 -5.88
N PRO A 475 -5.13 -6.07 -6.75
CA PRO A 475 -6.53 -6.03 -6.34
C PRO A 475 -6.96 -7.19 -5.44
N ARG A 476 -6.30 -8.35 -5.55
CA ARG A 476 -6.59 -9.52 -4.71
C ARG A 476 -6.07 -9.32 -3.29
N LEU A 477 -4.92 -8.65 -3.14
CA LEU A 477 -4.39 -8.31 -1.82
C LEU A 477 -5.24 -7.25 -1.14
N PHE A 478 -5.69 -6.25 -1.90
CA PHE A 478 -6.69 -5.29 -1.44
C PHE A 478 -7.94 -6.00 -0.90
N ALA A 479 -8.55 -6.87 -1.71
CA ALA A 479 -9.73 -7.65 -1.33
C ALA A 479 -9.50 -8.51 -0.07
N LEU A 480 -8.39 -9.26 -0.05
CA LEU A 480 -8.02 -10.09 1.09
C LEU A 480 -7.87 -9.24 2.35
N LYS A 481 -7.19 -8.09 2.27
CA LYS A 481 -6.95 -7.22 3.42
C LYS A 481 -8.26 -6.67 3.99
N LEU A 482 -9.16 -6.13 3.16
CA LEU A 482 -10.44 -5.60 3.64
C LEU A 482 -11.24 -6.69 4.40
N ASP A 483 -11.33 -7.89 3.83
CA ASP A 483 -12.06 -9.00 4.44
C ASP A 483 -11.32 -9.63 5.64
N TRP A 484 -9.98 -9.66 5.61
CA TRP A 484 -9.16 -10.13 6.73
C TRP A 484 -9.32 -9.22 7.94
N TYR A 485 -9.21 -7.90 7.72
CA TYR A 485 -9.42 -6.94 8.79
C TYR A 485 -10.83 -7.04 9.33
N ARG A 486 -11.84 -7.32 8.48
CA ARG A 486 -13.23 -7.50 8.93
C ARG A 486 -13.32 -8.60 9.98
N LEU A 487 -12.62 -9.72 9.75
CA LEU A 487 -12.62 -10.89 10.64
C LEU A 487 -11.78 -10.67 11.90
N ARG A 488 -10.56 -10.16 11.76
CA ARG A 488 -9.63 -10.07 12.89
C ARG A 488 -9.95 -8.92 13.84
N GLY A 489 -10.61 -7.87 13.35
CA GLY A 489 -10.57 -6.58 14.03
C GLY A 489 -9.15 -6.01 14.06
N ILE A 490 -8.96 -4.95 14.84
CA ILE A 490 -7.67 -4.30 15.04
C ILE A 490 -7.31 -4.51 16.50
N ALA A 491 -6.73 -5.66 16.81
CA ALA A 491 -6.17 -5.94 18.12
C ALA A 491 -4.66 -5.90 18.00
N GLY A 492 -4.05 -4.86 18.61
CA GLY A 492 -2.62 -4.69 18.93
C GLY A 492 -1.63 -5.00 17.82
N GLU A 493 -0.80 -4.02 17.43
CA GLU A 493 0.23 -4.19 16.40
C GLU A 493 0.98 -5.52 16.55
N THR A 494 0.71 -6.45 15.64
CA THR A 494 1.46 -7.70 15.54
C THR A 494 2.52 -7.57 14.46
N ALA A 495 3.58 -8.39 14.53
CA ALA A 495 4.63 -8.43 13.52
C ALA A 495 4.11 -8.64 12.08
N MET A 496 2.90 -9.18 11.91
CA MET A 496 2.23 -9.29 10.61
C MET A 496 1.75 -7.93 10.07
N ASP A 497 1.33 -7.01 10.94
CA ASP A 497 0.86 -5.67 10.57
C ASP A 497 2.01 -4.79 10.09
N ALA A 498 3.17 -4.86 10.75
CA ALA A 498 4.40 -4.22 10.27
C ALA A 498 4.83 -4.79 8.91
N SER A 499 4.65 -6.11 8.72
CA SER A 499 4.98 -6.74 7.44
C SER A 499 4.03 -6.25 6.34
N LEU A 500 2.73 -6.13 6.59
CA LEU A 500 1.70 -5.76 5.62
C LEU A 500 1.67 -4.25 5.32
N ARG A 501 2.35 -3.41 6.11
CA ARG A 501 2.50 -1.96 5.88
C ARG A 501 3.66 -1.61 4.94
N GLY A 502 4.54 -2.57 4.62
CA GLY A 502 5.72 -2.38 3.77
C GLY A 502 5.48 -2.66 2.31
#